data_AF-A0A522F802-F1
#
_entry.id   AF-A0A522F802-F1
#
_cell.length_a   1.000
_cell.length_b   1.000
_cell.length_c   1.000
_cell.angle_alpha   90.00
_cell.angle_beta   90.00
_cell.angle_gamma   90.00
#
_symmetry.space_group_name_H-M   'P 1'
#
loop_
_entity.id
_entity.type
_entity.pdbx_description
1 polymer ?
#
loop_
_entity_poly.entity_id
_entity_poly.type
_entity_poly.pdbx_seq_one_letter_code
_entity_poly.pdbx_strand_id
1 'polypeptide(L)'
;MYLFFPDDHSHVNHYDYDSSWTGFLNTTALSNSFICEEDIEIYDWKEQQIYLNESGNQKFIELKEKIEKQKSTILQFVKFIVVFKKQRMYAGTFNHLMSAAAISHPVIYYDYHDYPLKKENAKMIFTIRPIGLGGIWGSEQQNKVILNENIRNHFLKLHKLKLG
;
A
#
# COMPACT_ATOMS: atom_id res chain seq x y z
N MET A 1 -17.98 13.09 4.71
CA MET A 1 -16.76 13.65 4.08
C MET A 1 -16.22 12.58 3.16
N TYR A 2 -16.32 12.79 1.85
CA TYR A 2 -16.18 11.76 0.83
C TYR A 2 -14.86 11.95 0.07
N LEU A 3 -14.10 10.87 -0.07
CA LEU A 3 -12.94 10.79 -0.95
C LEU A 3 -13.24 9.68 -1.96
N PHE A 4 -14.02 10.05 -2.98
CA PHE A 4 -14.30 9.18 -4.12
C PHE A 4 -13.13 9.25 -5.11
N PHE A 5 -12.76 8.09 -5.65
CA PHE A 5 -12.38 8.01 -7.06
C PHE A 5 -13.69 7.82 -7.81
N PRO A 6 -14.19 8.81 -8.57
CA PRO A 6 -15.34 8.57 -9.41
C PRO A 6 -14.88 7.86 -10.70
N ASP A 7 -15.75 7.06 -11.29
CA ASP A 7 -15.75 6.74 -12.73
C ASP A 7 -16.07 7.97 -13.59
N ASP A 8 -15.73 9.16 -13.08
CA ASP A 8 -15.94 10.47 -13.66
C ASP A 8 -14.68 11.27 -13.31
N HIS A 9 -13.98 11.71 -14.34
CA HIS A 9 -12.72 12.46 -14.24
C HIS A 9 -12.86 13.84 -13.60
N SER A 10 -14.00 14.14 -12.98
CA SER A 10 -14.39 15.46 -12.48
C SER A 10 -14.09 15.70 -11.00
N HIS A 11 -13.81 14.67 -10.19
CA HIS A 11 -13.69 14.83 -8.73
C HIS A 11 -12.55 14.05 -8.07
N VAL A 12 -11.36 14.07 -8.68
CA VAL A 12 -10.14 13.89 -7.88
C VAL A 12 -10.08 15.12 -6.98
N ASN A 13 -10.36 14.96 -5.69
CA ASN A 13 -10.07 16.01 -4.71
C ASN A 13 -8.65 16.52 -5.03
N HIS A 14 -8.56 17.80 -5.39
CA HIS A 14 -7.32 18.49 -5.78
C HIS A 14 -6.40 18.58 -4.56
N TYR A 15 -5.83 17.44 -4.18
CA TYR A 15 -4.69 17.39 -3.31
C TYR A 15 -3.48 17.65 -4.20
N ASP A 16 -2.69 18.67 -3.87
CA ASP A 16 -1.41 18.98 -4.52
C ASP A 16 -0.40 17.88 -4.12
N TYR A 17 -0.64 16.70 -4.65
CA TYR A 17 0.37 15.68 -4.76
C TYR A 17 1.36 16.15 -5.83
N ASP A 18 2.66 15.94 -5.58
CA ASP A 18 3.67 16.12 -6.62
C ASP A 18 3.20 15.45 -7.93
N SER A 19 3.46 16.12 -9.07
CA SER A 19 3.03 15.71 -10.40
C SER A 19 3.29 14.22 -10.71
N SER A 20 4.37 13.68 -10.14
CA SER A 20 4.78 12.27 -10.19
C SER A 20 3.75 11.32 -9.55
N TRP A 21 3.18 11.71 -8.41
CA TRP A 21 2.20 10.92 -7.66
C TRP A 21 0.81 10.98 -8.29
N THR A 22 0.39 12.13 -8.81
CA THR A 22 -0.87 12.24 -9.56
C THR A 22 -0.87 11.34 -10.80
N GLY A 23 0.24 11.31 -11.55
CA GLY A 23 0.43 10.37 -12.66
C GLY A 23 0.40 8.90 -12.21
N PHE A 24 1.02 8.60 -11.07
CA PHE A 24 0.98 7.26 -10.47
C PHE A 24 -0.44 6.85 -10.05
N LEU A 25 -1.22 7.74 -9.42
CA LEU A 25 -2.60 7.46 -9.02
C LEU A 25 -3.50 7.22 -10.22
N ASN A 26 -3.39 8.05 -11.27
CA ASN A 26 -4.20 7.90 -12.49
C ASN A 26 -3.94 6.55 -13.17
N THR A 27 -2.68 6.12 -13.21
CA THR A 27 -2.33 4.81 -13.79
C THR A 27 -2.66 3.63 -12.86
N THR A 28 -2.69 3.86 -11.54
CA THR A 28 -3.08 2.83 -10.55
C THR A 28 -4.58 2.66 -10.44
N ALA A 29 -5.38 3.69 -10.75
CA ALA A 29 -6.85 3.61 -10.75
C ALA A 29 -7.40 2.54 -11.70
N LEU A 30 -6.61 2.14 -12.71
CA LEU A 30 -6.91 1.07 -13.65
C LEU A 30 -6.50 -0.32 -13.16
N SER A 31 -5.94 -0.43 -11.94
CA SER A 31 -5.53 -1.72 -11.38
C SER A 31 -6.73 -2.55 -10.93
N ASN A 32 -6.64 -3.86 -11.20
CA ASN A 32 -7.58 -4.87 -10.71
C ASN A 32 -7.07 -5.61 -9.45
N SER A 33 -5.96 -5.13 -8.87
CA SER A 33 -5.36 -5.72 -7.67
C SER A 33 -5.72 -4.89 -6.46
N PHE A 34 -6.47 -5.48 -5.53
CA PHE A 34 -7.00 -4.81 -4.35
C PHE A 34 -6.52 -5.48 -3.06
N ILE A 35 -6.27 -4.66 -2.03
CA ILE A 35 -6.09 -5.09 -0.65
C ILE A 35 -7.29 -4.60 0.14
N CYS A 36 -8.03 -5.53 0.71
CA CYS A 36 -9.20 -5.22 1.53
C CYS A 36 -8.90 -5.44 3.02
N GLU A 37 -9.83 -5.08 3.89
CA GLU A 37 -9.71 -5.28 5.34
C GLU A 37 -9.62 -6.76 5.73
N GLU A 38 -10.22 -7.63 4.92
CA GLU A 38 -10.19 -9.07 5.05
C GLU A 38 -8.82 -9.66 4.74
N ASP A 39 -7.98 -8.96 3.97
CA ASP A 39 -6.62 -9.39 3.63
C ASP A 39 -5.59 -8.97 4.68
N ILE A 40 -6.00 -8.14 5.64
CA ILE A 40 -5.11 -7.52 6.62
C ILE A 40 -5.15 -8.32 7.91
N GLU A 41 -3.98 -8.71 8.41
CA GLU A 41 -3.79 -9.26 9.75
C GLU A 41 -3.78 -8.13 10.77
N ILE A 42 -2.87 -7.16 10.59
CA ILE A 42 -2.66 -6.08 11.54
C ILE A 42 -2.17 -4.81 10.83
N TYR A 43 -2.58 -3.66 11.35
CA TYR A 43 -2.11 -2.34 10.96
C TYR A 43 -1.28 -1.76 12.11
N ASP A 44 0.02 -1.62 11.87
CA ASP A 44 0.95 -0.90 12.74
C ASP A 44 0.85 0.61 12.46
N TRP A 45 0.17 1.31 13.35
CA TRP A 45 -0.06 2.74 13.21
C TRP A 45 1.23 3.55 13.36
N LYS A 46 2.14 3.10 14.23
CA LYS A 46 3.37 3.84 14.51
C LYS A 46 4.30 3.78 13.31
N GLU A 47 4.48 2.59 12.76
CA GLU A 47 5.35 2.36 11.60
C GLU A 47 4.63 2.63 10.26
N GLN A 48 3.32 2.86 10.29
CA GLN A 48 2.48 3.04 9.10
C GLN A 48 2.60 1.85 8.13
N GLN A 49 2.50 0.64 8.71
CA GLN A 49 2.69 -0.64 8.02
C GLN A 49 1.46 -1.53 8.17
N ILE A 50 1.04 -2.13 7.06
CA ILE A 50 -0.04 -3.10 7.02
C ILE A 50 0.55 -4.48 6.77
N TYR A 51 0.32 -5.40 7.68
CA TYR A 51 0.72 -6.80 7.56
C TYR A 51 -0.45 -7.59 6.99
N LEU A 52 -0.19 -8.31 5.90
CA LEU A 52 -1.21 -9.15 5.30
C LEU A 52 -1.30 -10.50 6.02
N ASN A 53 -2.52 -11.02 6.11
CA ASN A 53 -2.75 -12.39 6.57
C ASN A 53 -2.42 -13.40 5.47
N GLU A 54 -2.58 -14.69 5.77
CA GLU A 54 -2.27 -15.78 4.84
C GLU A 54 -3.00 -15.65 3.48
N SER A 55 -4.31 -15.35 3.51
CA SER A 55 -5.11 -15.13 2.29
C SER A 55 -4.59 -13.94 1.48
N GLY A 56 -4.30 -12.82 2.15
CA GLY A 56 -3.71 -11.64 1.51
C GLY A 56 -2.36 -11.96 0.87
N ASN A 57 -1.46 -12.62 1.59
CA ASN A 57 -0.14 -13.04 1.08
C ASN A 57 -0.27 -13.91 -0.18
N GLN A 58 -1.17 -14.90 -0.14
CA GLN A 58 -1.36 -15.84 -1.23
C GLN A 58 -1.83 -15.15 -2.52
N LYS A 59 -2.76 -14.18 -2.44
CA LYS A 59 -3.20 -13.40 -3.60
C LYS A 59 -2.04 -12.73 -4.35
N PHE A 60 -1.07 -12.19 -3.62
CA PHE A 60 0.07 -11.50 -4.21
C PHE A 60 1.17 -12.44 -4.68
N ILE A 61 1.35 -13.59 -4.01
CA ILE A 61 2.20 -14.68 -4.52
C ILE A 61 1.69 -15.11 -5.90
N GLU A 62 0.40 -15.41 -6.01
CA GLU A 62 -0.24 -15.81 -7.27
C GLU A 62 -0.15 -14.73 -8.35
N LEU A 63 -0.37 -13.47 -7.97
CA LEU A 63 -0.22 -12.35 -8.88
C LEU A 63 1.21 -12.23 -9.41
N LYS A 64 2.21 -12.34 -8.51
CA LYS A 64 3.62 -12.31 -8.89
C LYS A 64 3.95 -13.46 -9.84
N GLU A 65 3.56 -14.68 -9.52
CA GLU A 65 3.80 -15.85 -10.38
C GLU A 65 3.15 -15.70 -11.75
N LYS A 66 1.92 -15.18 -11.81
CA LYS A 66 1.22 -14.95 -13.08
C LYS A 66 1.98 -13.97 -13.97
N ILE A 67 2.53 -12.91 -13.39
CA ILE A 67 3.29 -11.89 -14.11
C ILE A 67 4.66 -12.43 -14.55
N GLU A 68 5.34 -13.19 -13.69
CA GLU A 68 6.59 -13.88 -14.03
C GLU A 68 6.40 -14.86 -15.20
N LYS A 69 5.31 -15.64 -15.19
CA LYS A 69 4.95 -16.57 -16.27
C LYS A 69 4.70 -15.87 -17.60
N GLN A 70 4.18 -14.64 -17.58
CA GLN A 70 3.94 -13.84 -18.78
C GLN A 70 5.23 -13.27 -19.39
N LYS A 71 6.42 -13.51 -18.79
CA LYS A 71 7.73 -12.98 -19.21
C LYS A 71 7.73 -11.48 -19.48
N SER A 72 6.79 -10.74 -18.89
CA SER A 72 6.79 -9.30 -19.03
C SER A 72 7.91 -8.76 -18.15
N THR A 73 8.82 -7.98 -18.74
CA THR A 73 9.77 -7.13 -18.01
C THR A 73 9.08 -6.09 -17.10
N ILE A 74 7.74 -6.06 -17.09
CA ILE A 74 6.84 -5.16 -16.36
C ILE A 74 6.59 -5.65 -14.92
N LEU A 75 7.36 -6.62 -14.41
CA LEU A 75 7.41 -6.92 -12.96
C LEU A 75 7.65 -5.66 -12.11
N GLN A 76 8.26 -4.62 -12.69
CA GLN A 76 8.58 -3.38 -12.01
C GLN A 76 7.38 -2.54 -11.55
N PHE A 77 6.13 -2.82 -11.98
CA PHE A 77 5.00 -1.93 -11.68
C PHE A 77 3.67 -2.66 -11.40
N VAL A 78 3.69 -3.71 -10.58
CA VAL A 78 2.43 -4.28 -10.07
C VAL A 78 1.80 -3.29 -9.10
N LYS A 79 0.88 -2.47 -9.61
CA LYS A 79 0.15 -1.46 -8.84
C LYS A 79 -1.03 -2.09 -8.13
N PHE A 80 -1.33 -1.65 -6.92
CA PHE A 80 -2.49 -2.10 -6.16
C PHE A 80 -3.15 -0.93 -5.44
N ILE A 81 -4.42 -1.14 -5.10
CA ILE A 81 -5.24 -0.19 -4.35
C ILE A 81 -5.63 -0.82 -3.02
N VAL A 82 -5.40 -0.11 -1.93
CA VAL A 82 -5.88 -0.49 -0.61
C VAL A 82 -7.25 0.12 -0.37
N VAL A 83 -8.22 -0.71 0.00
CA VAL A 83 -9.62 -0.34 0.14
C VAL A 83 -10.08 -0.60 1.57
N PHE A 84 -10.54 0.44 2.26
CA PHE A 84 -11.18 0.33 3.59
C PHE A 84 -12.61 0.83 3.53
N LYS A 85 -13.55 0.12 4.15
CA LYS A 85 -14.98 0.45 4.14
C LYS A 85 -15.51 0.74 2.73
N LYS A 86 -15.04 -0.03 1.73
CA LYS A 86 -15.34 0.16 0.30
C LYS A 86 -14.83 1.48 -0.30
N GLN A 87 -13.91 2.16 0.38
CA GLN A 87 -13.26 3.40 -0.07
C GLN A 87 -11.80 3.11 -0.43
N ARG A 88 -11.35 3.59 -1.59
CA ARG A 88 -9.95 3.48 -2.01
C ARG A 88 -9.11 4.47 -1.20
N MET A 89 -8.23 3.98 -0.34
CA MET A 89 -7.49 4.78 0.63
C MET A 89 -6.05 5.02 0.20
N TYR A 90 -5.36 3.98 -0.24
CA TYR A 90 -3.97 4.05 -0.65
C TYR A 90 -3.75 3.40 -2.00
N ALA A 91 -2.68 3.80 -2.67
CA ALA A 91 -2.18 3.16 -3.87
C ALA A 91 -0.69 2.89 -3.67
N GLY A 92 -0.22 1.75 -4.16
CA GLY A 92 1.19 1.39 -4.05
C GLY A 92 1.62 0.44 -5.15
N THR A 93 2.89 0.07 -5.14
CA THR A 93 3.46 -0.90 -6.09
C THR A 93 4.19 -2.01 -5.36
N PHE A 94 4.19 -3.21 -5.96
CA PHE A 94 5.02 -4.31 -5.51
C PHE A 94 6.47 -3.99 -5.82
N ASN A 95 7.27 -3.68 -4.79
CA ASN A 95 8.69 -3.38 -4.96
C ASN A 95 9.46 -3.58 -3.65
N HIS A 96 10.78 -3.73 -3.75
CA HIS A 96 11.62 -3.83 -2.57
C HIS A 96 11.62 -2.52 -1.77
N LEU A 97 11.76 -2.65 -0.44
CA LEU A 97 11.76 -1.54 0.50
C LEU A 97 12.80 -0.45 0.21
N MET A 98 13.96 -0.87 -0.31
CA MET A 98 15.09 0.00 -0.68
C MET A 98 15.05 0.46 -2.15
N SER A 99 13.94 0.26 -2.85
CA SER A 99 13.81 0.70 -4.25
C SER A 99 13.60 2.22 -4.35
N ALA A 100 13.99 2.83 -5.47
CA ALA A 100 13.67 4.24 -5.75
C ALA A 100 12.15 4.52 -5.72
N ALA A 101 11.36 3.50 -6.07
CA ALA A 101 9.90 3.52 -6.00
C ALA A 101 9.42 3.69 -4.55
N ALA A 102 10.03 2.98 -3.60
CA ALA A 102 9.73 3.09 -2.18
C ALA A 102 10.04 4.46 -1.59
N ILE A 103 10.92 5.27 -2.21
CA ILE A 103 11.16 6.67 -1.79
C ILE A 103 9.98 7.57 -2.18
N SER A 104 9.29 7.24 -3.28
CA SER A 104 8.33 8.13 -3.91
C SER A 104 6.89 7.79 -3.59
N HIS A 105 6.57 6.52 -3.30
CA HIS A 105 5.21 6.07 -3.05
C HIS A 105 5.16 4.79 -2.20
N PRO A 106 3.98 4.43 -1.64
CA PRO A 106 3.79 3.23 -0.86
C PRO A 106 4.21 1.97 -1.63
N VAL A 107 4.77 1.00 -0.91
CA VAL A 107 5.21 -0.25 -1.50
C VAL A 107 4.75 -1.43 -0.66
N ILE A 108 4.42 -2.52 -1.35
CA ILE A 108 4.29 -3.83 -0.73
C ILE A 108 5.53 -4.66 -1.04
N TYR A 109 6.10 -5.28 -0.01
CA TYR A 109 7.33 -6.06 -0.09
C TYR A 109 7.25 -7.29 0.80
N TYR A 110 8.08 -8.28 0.50
CA TYR A 110 8.28 -9.39 1.42
C TYR A 110 9.24 -8.96 2.52
N ASP A 111 8.81 -9.07 3.76
CA ASP A 111 9.72 -8.99 4.88
C ASP A 111 10.32 -10.37 5.16
N TYR A 112 11.64 -10.42 5.05
CA TYR A 112 12.44 -11.57 5.42
C TYR A 112 13.16 -11.23 6.73
N HIS A 113 12.38 -11.03 7.81
CA HIS A 113 12.95 -10.71 9.12
C HIS A 113 13.97 -11.74 9.60
N ASP A 114 13.91 -12.99 9.10
CA ASP A 114 14.86 -14.06 9.41
C ASP A 114 15.69 -14.47 8.17
N TYR A 115 16.54 -13.58 7.67
CA TYR A 115 17.64 -14.02 6.79
C TYR A 115 18.75 -14.62 7.68
N PRO A 116 19.08 -15.93 7.58
CA PRO A 116 19.00 -16.76 6.38
C PRO A 116 18.03 -17.97 6.46
N LEU A 117 17.02 -17.99 7.34
CA LEU A 117 16.18 -19.17 7.56
C LEU A 117 14.81 -19.05 6.87
N LYS A 118 14.78 -19.57 5.63
CA LYS A 118 13.61 -20.05 4.87
C LYS A 118 12.60 -18.99 4.41
N LYS A 119 12.45 -18.88 3.08
CA LYS A 119 11.37 -18.13 2.37
C LYS A 119 9.95 -18.48 2.85
N GLU A 120 9.80 -19.61 3.52
CA GLU A 120 8.56 -20.19 4.05
C GLU A 120 7.85 -19.26 5.05
N ASN A 121 8.59 -18.38 5.74
CA ASN A 121 8.04 -17.47 6.75
C ASN A 121 7.93 -16.00 6.29
N ALA A 122 8.15 -15.73 5.00
CA ALA A 122 8.10 -14.37 4.49
C ALA A 122 6.68 -13.80 4.61
N LYS A 123 6.50 -12.70 5.34
CA LYS A 123 5.22 -11.98 5.42
C LYS A 123 5.24 -10.82 4.44
N MET A 124 4.13 -10.56 3.76
CA MET A 124 4.02 -9.32 3.00
C MET A 124 3.63 -8.17 3.91
N ILE A 125 4.40 -7.09 3.78
CA ILE A 125 4.17 -5.84 4.47
C ILE A 125 3.94 -4.78 3.42
N PHE A 126 2.83 -4.06 3.57
CA PHE A 126 2.58 -2.83 2.85
C PHE A 126 2.97 -1.63 3.70
N THR A 127 4.02 -0.92 3.29
CA THR A 127 4.43 0.33 3.93
C THR A 127 3.70 1.47 3.25
N ILE A 128 2.83 2.16 4.01
CA ILE A 128 2.09 3.34 3.56
C ILE A 128 3.04 4.54 3.42
N ARG A 129 4.11 4.56 4.22
CA ARG A 129 5.10 5.64 4.21
C ARG A 129 6.24 5.37 3.21
N PRO A 130 6.61 6.34 2.37
CA PRO A 130 7.82 6.23 1.57
C PRO A 130 9.10 6.21 2.43
N ILE A 131 10.12 5.47 1.99
CA ILE A 131 11.33 5.18 2.76
C ILE A 131 12.48 6.01 2.23
N GLY A 132 12.69 7.13 2.91
CA GLY A 132 13.83 8.01 2.72
C GLY A 132 14.00 8.87 3.95
N LEU A 133 15.06 8.60 4.72
CA LEU A 133 15.73 9.51 5.66
C LEU A 133 14.86 10.12 6.79
N GLY A 134 14.88 9.44 7.94
CA GLY A 134 14.45 9.88 9.28
C GLY A 134 13.93 11.31 9.46
N GLY A 135 12.61 11.48 9.41
CA GLY A 135 11.93 12.71 9.82
C GLY A 135 10.54 12.87 9.21
N ILE A 136 9.66 13.62 9.87
CA ILE A 136 8.28 13.93 9.42
C ILE A 136 8.35 14.67 8.08
N TRP A 137 8.28 13.95 6.94
CA TRP A 137 8.32 14.58 5.62
C TRP A 137 7.48 13.83 4.59
N GLY A 138 6.95 14.65 3.71
CA GLY A 138 5.72 14.51 2.95
C GLY A 138 4.97 15.83 3.14
N SER A 139 4.27 16.34 2.11
CA SER A 139 3.50 17.58 2.29
C SER A 139 2.55 17.42 3.48
N GLU A 140 2.15 18.51 4.15
CA GLU A 140 1.14 18.45 5.22
C GLU A 140 -0.09 17.65 4.76
N GLN A 141 -0.39 17.74 3.47
CA GLN A 141 -1.44 17.03 2.78
C GLN A 141 -1.20 15.51 2.67
N GLN A 142 0.02 15.07 2.34
CA GLN A 142 0.39 13.65 2.40
C GLN A 142 0.29 13.10 3.83
N ASN A 143 0.76 13.87 4.82
CA ASN A 143 0.67 13.47 6.22
C ASN A 143 -0.79 13.36 6.70
N LYS A 144 -1.71 14.21 6.25
CA LYS A 144 -3.16 14.08 6.54
C LYS A 144 -3.77 12.79 6.00
N VAL A 145 -3.25 12.28 4.89
CA VAL A 145 -3.74 11.04 4.25
C VAL A 145 -3.15 9.81 4.93
N ILE A 146 -1.85 9.83 5.23
CA ILE A 146 -1.15 8.75 5.92
C ILE A 146 -1.66 8.65 7.37
N LEU A 147 -1.65 9.76 8.11
CA LEU A 147 -2.07 9.85 9.51
C LEU A 147 -3.57 10.12 9.66
N ASN A 148 -4.39 9.40 8.89
CA ASN A 148 -5.84 9.54 8.95
C ASN A 148 -6.44 8.83 10.17
N GLU A 149 -6.80 9.60 11.21
CA GLU A 149 -7.40 9.10 12.45
C GLU A 149 -8.68 8.26 12.24
N ASN A 150 -9.43 8.49 11.16
CA ASN A 150 -10.61 7.66 10.87
C ASN A 150 -10.21 6.22 10.52
N ILE A 151 -9.08 6.04 9.85
CA ILE A 151 -8.51 4.73 9.53
C ILE A 151 -7.98 4.08 10.81
N ARG A 152 -7.23 4.82 11.63
CA ARG A 152 -6.76 4.34 12.94
C ARG A 152 -7.92 3.80 13.78
N ASN A 153 -8.95 4.61 13.98
CA ASN A 153 -10.13 4.24 14.76
C ASN A 153 -10.90 3.07 14.13
N HIS A 154 -10.82 2.91 12.81
CA HIS A 154 -11.42 1.77 12.13
C HIS A 154 -10.70 0.47 12.46
N PHE A 155 -9.38 0.41 12.31
CA PHE A 155 -8.61 -0.79 12.65
C PHE A 155 -8.63 -1.10 14.14
N LEU A 156 -8.77 -0.09 15.01
CA LEU A 156 -9.02 -0.29 16.43
C LEU A 156 -10.30 -1.09 16.68
N LYS A 157 -11.40 -0.72 16.00
CA LYS A 157 -12.69 -1.43 16.11
C LYS A 157 -12.65 -2.85 15.55
N LEU A 158 -11.79 -3.09 14.56
CA LEU A 158 -11.58 -4.43 13.99
C LEU A 158 -10.67 -5.32 14.85
N HIS A 159 -10.12 -4.80 15.96
CA HIS A 159 -9.08 -5.47 16.75
C HIS A 159 -7.84 -5.83 15.92
N LYS A 160 -7.54 -5.02 14.89
CA LYS A 160 -6.40 -5.18 13.98
C LYS A 160 -5.41 -4.03 14.08
N LEU A 161 -5.43 -3.26 15.16
CA LEU A 161 -4.52 -2.11 15.35
C LEU A 161 -3.40 -2.45 16.31
N LYS A 162 -2.15 -2.28 15.88
CA LYS A 162 -0.97 -2.26 16.74
C LYS A 162 -0.63 -0.80 17.04
N LEU A 163 -0.70 -0.44 18.32
CA LEU A 163 -0.54 0.93 18.80
C LEU A 163 0.91 1.32 19.10
N GLY A 164 1.81 0.33 19.24
CA GLY A 164 3.18 0.54 19.71
C GLY A 164 3.26 0.61 21.23
#